data_AF-A0A6N3KAA1-F1
#
_entry.id   AF-A0A6N3KAA1-F1
#
_cell.length_a   1.000
_cell.length_b   1.000
_cell.length_c   1.000
_cell.angle_alpha   90.00
_cell.angle_beta   90.00
_cell.angle_gamma   90.00
#
_symmetry.space_group_name_H-M   'P 1'
#
loop_
_entity.id
_entity.type
_entity.pdbx_description
1 polymer ?
#
loop_
_entity_poly.entity_id
_entity_poly.type
_entity_poly.pdbx_seq_one_letter_code
_entity_poly.pdbx_strand_id
1 'polypeptide(L)'
;MIIRPFPVLAADQQPEAVLDRLRGWAEGQAEDAVAWYLRDKAVRRTISRLLRGCAILLGIAGGVVPLVSAASAGSGASWGYVLLAMAGGCLAFDHFFGLSSAWMRDIATAQALQRALTEFRLDWATTELRTSATEEAVLRRREELIRVLVLRTAELVEAETGEWLSEFRSNIGDLNRRNGWSPATGHPSVGAGQSAGPDGKQADIT
;
A
#
# COMPACT_ATOMS: atom_id res chain seq x y z
N MET A 1 -1.66 -12.87 -9.17
CA MET A 1 -1.55 -14.18 -8.49
C MET A 1 -1.86 -15.26 -9.51
N ILE A 2 -0.89 -16.09 -9.85
CA ILE A 2 -1.11 -17.26 -10.70
C ILE A 2 -1.52 -18.38 -9.75
N ILE A 3 -2.75 -18.87 -9.88
CA ILE A 3 -3.22 -20.03 -9.12
C ILE A 3 -2.96 -21.26 -9.99
N ARG A 4 -2.03 -22.12 -9.57
CA ARG A 4 -1.81 -23.42 -10.20
C ARG A 4 -3.04 -24.30 -9.94
N PRO A 5 -3.62 -24.94 -10.96
CA PRO A 5 -4.73 -25.85 -10.77
C PRO A 5 -4.31 -27.01 -9.85
N PHE A 6 -5.23 -27.48 -9.02
CA PHE A 6 -4.99 -28.63 -8.15
C PHE A 6 -4.62 -29.86 -9.00
N PRO A 7 -3.59 -30.63 -8.63
CA PRO A 7 -3.14 -31.75 -9.44
C PRO A 7 -4.20 -32.84 -9.51
N VAL A 8 -4.38 -33.44 -10.68
CA VAL A 8 -5.25 -34.62 -10.82
C VAL A 8 -4.60 -35.80 -10.12
N LEU A 9 -5.28 -36.33 -9.11
CA LEU A 9 -4.89 -37.51 -8.34
C LEU A 9 -5.75 -38.69 -8.81
N ALA A 10 -5.13 -39.82 -9.13
CA ALA A 10 -5.86 -41.05 -9.45
C ALA A 10 -5.80 -41.99 -8.24
N ALA A 11 -6.92 -42.66 -7.95
CA ALA A 11 -7.10 -43.46 -6.75
C ALA A 11 -6.26 -44.75 -6.72
N ASP A 12 -5.69 -45.13 -7.86
CA ASP A 12 -4.83 -46.31 -8.06
C ASP A 12 -3.34 -46.04 -7.81
N GLN A 13 -2.96 -44.77 -7.58
CA GLN A 13 -1.56 -44.40 -7.36
C GLN A 13 -1.11 -44.74 -5.94
N GLN A 14 0.17 -45.12 -5.83
CA GLN A 14 0.81 -45.33 -4.53
C GLN A 14 0.77 -44.03 -3.70
N PRO A 15 0.54 -44.11 -2.38
CA PRO A 15 0.34 -42.95 -1.53
C PRO A 15 1.56 -42.01 -1.55
N GLU A 16 2.78 -42.53 -1.64
CA GLU A 16 3.99 -41.71 -1.74
C GLU A 16 4.02 -40.86 -3.02
N ALA A 17 3.67 -41.44 -4.17
CA ALA A 17 3.65 -40.72 -5.45
C ALA A 17 2.60 -39.61 -5.46
N VAL A 18 1.47 -39.81 -4.77
CA VAL A 18 0.44 -38.79 -4.58
C VAL A 18 0.98 -37.63 -3.75
N LEU A 19 1.66 -37.92 -2.64
CA LEU A 19 2.23 -36.90 -1.75
C LEU A 19 3.37 -36.11 -2.40
N ASP A 20 4.24 -36.75 -3.19
CA ASP A 20 5.29 -36.05 -3.93
C ASP A 20 4.72 -35.09 -4.98
N ARG A 21 3.64 -35.49 -5.65
CA ARG A 21 2.92 -34.61 -6.58
C ARG A 21 2.29 -33.44 -5.87
N LEU A 22 1.64 -33.68 -4.73
CA LEU A 22 1.04 -32.63 -3.90
C LEU A 22 2.09 -31.67 -3.36
N ARG A 23 3.24 -32.19 -2.93
CA ARG A 23 4.41 -31.40 -2.54
C ARG A 23 4.88 -30.50 -3.68
N GLY A 24 5.11 -31.06 -4.87
CA GLY A 24 5.55 -30.27 -6.03
C GLY A 24 4.56 -29.18 -6.44
N TRP A 25 3.26 -29.45 -6.31
CA TRP A 25 2.22 -28.44 -6.51
C TRP A 25 2.27 -27.35 -5.41
N ALA A 26 2.39 -27.71 -4.14
CA ALA A 26 2.41 -26.77 -3.02
C ALA A 26 3.67 -25.88 -3.05
N GLU A 27 4.85 -26.47 -3.30
CA GLU A 27 6.09 -25.71 -3.48
C GLU A 27 5.95 -24.74 -4.66
N GLY A 28 5.44 -25.22 -5.80
CA GLY A 28 5.24 -24.40 -6.98
C GLY A 28 4.27 -23.23 -6.79
N GLN A 29 3.19 -23.44 -6.03
CA GLN A 29 2.24 -22.39 -5.66
C GLN A 29 2.92 -21.26 -4.87
N ALA A 30 3.71 -21.62 -3.85
CA ALA A 30 4.41 -20.64 -3.03
C ALA A 30 5.56 -19.96 -3.81
N GLU A 31 6.28 -20.68 -4.67
CA GLU A 31 7.31 -20.11 -5.54
C GLU A 31 6.74 -19.10 -6.54
N ASP A 32 5.60 -19.42 -7.16
CA ASP A 32 4.91 -18.49 -8.07
C ASP A 32 4.44 -17.24 -7.32
N ALA A 33 3.96 -17.41 -6.08
CA ALA A 33 3.60 -16.27 -5.23
C ALA A 33 4.83 -15.39 -4.95
N VAL A 34 5.95 -15.96 -4.50
CA VAL A 34 7.22 -15.23 -4.29
C VAL A 34 7.66 -14.51 -5.55
N ALA A 35 7.67 -15.19 -6.70
CA ALA A 35 8.08 -14.62 -7.97
C ALA A 35 7.19 -13.44 -8.39
N TRP A 36 5.87 -13.55 -8.16
CA TRP A 36 4.92 -12.48 -8.43
C TRP A 36 5.16 -11.25 -7.55
N TYR A 37 5.41 -11.43 -6.25
CA TYR A 37 5.73 -10.33 -5.34
C TYR A 37 7.04 -9.63 -5.71
N LEU A 38 8.09 -10.39 -6.01
CA LEU A 38 9.41 -9.83 -6.32
C LEU A 38 9.47 -9.15 -7.70
N ARG A 39 8.81 -9.72 -8.72
CA ARG A 39 9.04 -9.35 -10.12
C ARG A 39 7.98 -8.42 -10.70
N ASP A 40 6.72 -8.60 -10.33
CA ASP A 40 5.60 -8.09 -11.12
C ASP A 40 4.83 -6.97 -10.40
N LYS A 41 4.48 -7.21 -9.13
CA LYS A 41 3.56 -6.33 -8.39
C LYS A 41 4.24 -5.02 -7.99
N ALA A 42 5.45 -5.10 -7.44
CA ALA A 42 6.10 -3.96 -6.83
C ALA A 42 6.76 -3.04 -7.88
N VAL A 43 7.35 -3.60 -8.93
CA VAL A 43 8.08 -2.82 -9.95
C VAL A 43 7.13 -2.03 -10.85
N ARG A 44 6.10 -2.66 -11.43
CA ARG A 44 5.21 -1.98 -12.40
C ARG A 44 4.37 -0.89 -11.75
N ARG A 45 3.87 -1.16 -10.54
CA ARG A 45 3.03 -0.22 -9.80
C ARG A 45 3.83 0.97 -9.26
N THR A 46 5.07 0.73 -8.84
CA THR A 46 5.96 1.79 -8.33
C THR A 46 6.55 2.62 -9.45
N ILE A 47 6.99 2.02 -10.56
CA ILE A 47 7.47 2.76 -11.73
C ILE A 47 6.38 3.70 -12.29
N SER A 48 5.14 3.21 -12.44
CA SER A 48 4.05 4.06 -12.94
C SER A 48 3.75 5.25 -12.03
N ARG A 49 3.85 5.07 -10.71
CA ARG A 49 3.65 6.14 -9.73
C ARG A 49 4.84 7.10 -9.68
N LEU A 50 6.07 6.59 -9.69
CA LEU A 50 7.30 7.38 -9.78
C LEU A 50 7.30 8.25 -11.03
N LEU A 51 6.95 7.70 -12.19
CA LEU A 51 6.83 8.46 -13.43
C LEU A 51 5.84 9.61 -13.33
N ARG A 52 4.67 9.39 -12.71
CA ARG A 52 3.68 10.46 -12.45
C ARG A 52 4.24 11.52 -11.50
N GLY A 53 5.00 11.10 -10.50
CA GLY A 53 5.75 11.97 -9.61
C GLY A 53 6.76 12.85 -10.27
N CYS A 54 7.68 12.22 -11.00
CA CYS A 54 8.67 12.90 -11.81
C CYS A 54 7.99 13.84 -12.80
N ALA A 55 6.89 13.44 -13.45
CA ALA A 55 6.15 14.32 -14.34
C ALA A 55 5.59 15.56 -13.62
N ILE A 56 5.05 15.41 -12.41
CA ILE A 56 4.59 16.56 -11.59
C ILE A 56 5.78 17.43 -11.19
N LEU A 57 6.89 16.84 -10.71
CA LEU A 57 8.09 17.57 -10.32
C LEU A 57 8.71 18.33 -11.48
N LEU A 58 8.83 17.69 -12.65
CA LEU A 58 9.32 18.32 -13.86
C LEU A 58 8.35 19.38 -14.37
N GLY A 59 7.04 19.19 -14.22
CA GLY A 59 6.02 20.19 -14.51
C GLY A 59 6.14 21.42 -13.61
N ILE A 60 6.34 21.21 -12.31
CA ILE A 60 6.60 22.27 -11.33
C ILE A 60 7.91 22.99 -11.69
N ALA A 61 9.01 22.26 -11.88
CA ALA A 61 10.30 22.84 -12.26
C ALA A 61 10.22 23.62 -13.58
N GLY A 62 9.54 23.07 -14.58
CA GLY A 62 9.29 23.69 -15.87
C GLY A 62 8.44 24.96 -15.78
N GLY A 63 7.54 25.04 -14.80
CA GLY A 63 6.81 26.27 -14.46
C GLY A 63 7.61 27.26 -13.62
N VAL A 64 8.47 26.77 -12.72
CA VAL A 64 9.32 27.61 -11.84
C VAL A 64 10.38 28.36 -12.63
N VAL A 65 11.01 27.74 -13.62
CA VAL A 65 12.09 28.37 -14.42
C VAL A 65 11.65 29.71 -15.05
N PRO A 66 10.52 29.82 -15.79
CA PRO A 66 10.06 31.09 -16.31
C PRO A 66 9.59 32.05 -15.22
N LEU A 67 9.03 31.54 -14.11
CA LEU A 67 8.65 32.37 -12.96
C LEU A 67 9.88 32.99 -12.26
N VAL A 68 10.99 32.26 -12.14
CA VAL A 68 12.25 32.79 -11.57
C VAL A 68 12.82 33.87 -12.47
N SER A 69 12.79 33.67 -13.80
CA SER A 69 13.20 34.70 -14.77
C SER A 69 12.32 35.96 -14.69
N ALA A 70 11.01 35.82 -14.48
CA ALA A 70 10.11 36.94 -14.29
C ALA A 70 10.26 37.59 -12.91
N ALA A 71 10.51 36.80 -11.86
CA ALA A 71 10.72 37.24 -10.49
C ALA A 71 12.02 38.04 -10.33
N SER A 72 13.10 37.65 -11.03
CA SER A 72 14.35 38.40 -11.06
C SER A 72 14.21 39.82 -11.61
N ALA A 73 13.10 40.12 -12.30
CA ALA A 73 12.77 41.43 -12.84
C ALA A 73 11.66 42.17 -12.04
N GLY A 74 11.12 41.59 -10.96
CA GLY A 74 9.93 42.11 -10.23
C GLY A 74 10.04 42.08 -8.69
N SER A 75 8.98 42.52 -8.00
CA SER A 75 8.94 42.67 -6.53
C SER A 75 8.87 41.32 -5.78
N GLY A 76 9.10 41.34 -4.45
CA GLY A 76 9.21 40.16 -3.57
C GLY A 76 8.01 39.20 -3.56
N ALA A 77 6.83 39.59 -4.05
CA ALA A 77 5.66 38.71 -4.20
C ALA A 77 5.91 37.54 -5.18
N SER A 78 6.79 37.74 -6.16
CA SER A 78 7.15 36.74 -7.18
C SER A 78 7.95 35.55 -6.61
N TRP A 79 8.76 35.79 -5.58
CA TRP A 79 9.49 34.74 -4.85
C TRP A 79 8.57 33.82 -4.05
N GLY A 80 7.38 34.31 -3.64
CA GLY A 80 6.38 33.49 -2.96
C GLY A 80 5.93 32.29 -3.79
N TYR A 81 5.75 32.47 -5.11
CA TYR A 81 5.39 31.38 -6.02
C TYR A 81 6.51 30.35 -6.19
N VAL A 82 7.77 30.80 -6.20
CA VAL A 82 8.95 29.91 -6.26
C VAL A 82 9.05 29.06 -5.00
N LEU A 83 8.84 29.66 -3.82
CA LEU A 83 8.83 28.94 -2.55
C LEU A 83 7.67 27.95 -2.45
N LEU A 84 6.47 28.33 -2.91
CA LEU A 84 5.31 27.43 -2.96
C LEU A 84 5.56 26.24 -3.89
N ALA A 85 6.17 26.48 -5.04
CA ALA A 85 6.51 25.43 -5.98
C ALA A 85 7.58 24.47 -5.42
N MET A 86 8.63 24.99 -4.77
CA MET A 86 9.60 24.15 -4.06
C MET A 86 8.95 23.35 -2.92
N ALA A 87 8.06 23.96 -2.14
CA ALA A 87 7.35 23.26 -1.08
C ALA A 87 6.49 22.11 -1.62
N GLY A 88 5.77 22.33 -2.72
CA GLY A 88 5.01 21.28 -3.42
C GLY A 88 5.92 20.18 -3.96
N GLY A 89 7.10 20.52 -4.47
CA GLY A 89 8.11 19.56 -4.90
C GLY A 89 8.65 18.71 -3.76
N CYS A 90 8.97 19.31 -2.62
CA CYS A 90 9.39 18.59 -1.42
C CYS A 90 8.30 17.64 -0.90
N LEU A 91 7.03 18.06 -0.90
CA LEU A 91 5.90 17.22 -0.47
C LEU A 91 5.67 16.04 -1.41
N ALA A 92 5.77 16.28 -2.72
CA ALA A 92 5.69 15.22 -3.71
C ALA A 92 6.85 14.23 -3.52
N PHE A 93 8.08 14.74 -3.33
CA PHE A 93 9.26 13.91 -3.05
C PHE A 93 9.07 13.04 -1.80
N ASP A 94 8.64 13.61 -0.67
CA ASP A 94 8.35 12.87 0.57
C ASP A 94 7.31 11.75 0.34
N HIS A 95 6.25 12.03 -0.42
CA HIS A 95 5.28 11.01 -0.81
C HIS A 95 5.89 9.86 -1.61
N PHE A 96 6.93 10.11 -2.44
CA PHE A 96 7.69 9.05 -3.12
C PHE A 96 8.54 8.19 -2.17
N PHE A 97 9.11 8.77 -1.12
CA PHE A 97 9.78 7.98 -0.08
C PHE A 97 8.76 7.19 0.75
N GLY A 98 7.56 7.73 0.99
CA GLY A 98 6.44 6.98 1.54
C GLY A 98 6.03 5.79 0.65
N LEU A 99 6.07 5.93 -0.67
CA LEU A 99 5.81 4.83 -1.62
C LEU A 99 6.90 3.73 -1.57
N SER A 100 8.13 4.05 -1.13
CA SER A 100 9.16 3.04 -0.87
C SER A 100 8.79 2.10 0.28
N SER A 101 7.98 2.55 1.25
CA SER A 101 7.51 1.71 2.35
C SER A 101 6.59 0.58 1.87
N ALA A 102 5.74 0.86 0.88
CA ALA A 102 4.88 -0.15 0.26
C ALA A 102 5.71 -1.22 -0.47
N TRP A 103 6.78 -0.82 -1.18
CA TRP A 103 7.72 -1.76 -1.79
C TRP A 103 8.49 -2.59 -0.75
N MET A 104 8.93 -1.98 0.35
CA MET A 104 9.56 -2.73 1.44
C MET A 104 8.60 -3.73 2.09
N ARG A 105 7.32 -3.39 2.20
CA ARG A 105 6.27 -4.31 2.67
C ARG A 105 6.07 -5.48 1.70
N ASP A 106 6.01 -5.21 0.40
CA ASP A 106 5.92 -6.27 -0.63
C ASP A 106 7.13 -7.23 -0.55
N ILE A 107 8.34 -6.68 -0.31
CA ILE A 107 9.55 -7.48 -0.08
C ILE A 107 9.45 -8.31 1.20
N ALA A 108 8.95 -7.72 2.30
CA ALA A 108 8.80 -8.44 3.56
C ALA A 108 7.86 -9.65 3.42
N THR A 109 6.76 -9.52 2.67
CA THR A 109 5.85 -10.63 2.36
C THR A 109 6.55 -11.69 1.49
N ALA A 110 7.31 -11.29 0.48
CA ALA A 110 8.09 -12.22 -0.33
C ALA A 110 9.12 -13.00 0.51
N GLN A 111 9.80 -12.33 1.45
CA GLN A 111 10.73 -12.96 2.38
C GLN A 111 10.02 -13.91 3.34
N ALA A 112 8.84 -13.56 3.84
CA ALA A 112 8.04 -14.45 4.70
C ALA A 112 7.63 -15.73 3.96
N LEU A 113 7.20 -15.62 2.69
CA LEU A 113 6.91 -16.76 1.82
C LEU A 113 8.15 -17.63 1.57
N GLN A 114 9.31 -17.03 1.29
CA GLN A 114 10.56 -17.75 1.12
C GLN A 114 10.98 -18.51 2.39
N ARG A 115 10.79 -17.91 3.57
CA ARG A 115 11.05 -18.58 4.86
C ARG A 115 10.14 -19.77 5.06
N ALA A 116 8.83 -19.62 4.84
CA ALA A 116 7.86 -20.72 4.93
C ALA A 116 8.20 -21.89 3.98
N LEU A 117 8.62 -21.59 2.75
CA LEU A 117 9.10 -22.59 1.79
C LEU A 117 10.36 -23.32 2.29
N THR A 118 11.31 -22.57 2.85
CA THR A 118 12.57 -23.12 3.36
C THR A 118 12.32 -24.03 4.55
N GLU A 119 11.47 -23.60 5.49
CA GLU A 119 11.04 -24.40 6.64
C GLU A 119 10.36 -25.70 6.20
N PHE A 120 9.41 -25.63 5.26
CA PHE A 120 8.76 -26.81 4.70
C PHE A 120 9.75 -27.81 4.09
N ARG A 121 10.72 -27.33 3.30
CA ARG A 121 11.73 -28.19 2.66
C ARG A 121 12.64 -28.88 3.68
N LEU A 122 13.02 -28.17 4.74
CA LEU A 122 13.81 -28.71 5.84
C LEU A 122 13.01 -29.75 6.63
N ASP A 123 11.75 -29.44 6.97
CA ASP A 123 10.87 -30.37 7.69
C ASP A 123 10.56 -31.63 6.86
N TRP A 124 10.43 -31.49 5.55
CA TRP A 124 10.29 -32.63 4.65
C TRP A 124 11.55 -33.50 4.69
N ALA A 125 12.72 -32.92 4.46
CA ALA A 125 13.99 -33.66 4.45
C ALA A 125 14.28 -34.35 5.79
N THR A 126 13.98 -33.68 6.92
CA THR A 126 14.14 -34.29 8.25
C THR A 126 13.15 -35.42 8.48
N THR A 127 11.95 -35.37 7.90
CA THR A 127 10.98 -36.47 7.96
C THR A 127 11.49 -37.70 7.21
N GLU A 128 12.11 -37.52 6.04
CA GLU A 128 12.73 -38.62 5.27
C GLU A 128 13.87 -39.32 6.02
N LEU A 129 14.67 -38.54 6.77
CA LEU A 129 15.84 -39.06 7.48
C LEU A 129 15.49 -39.83 8.76
N ARG A 130 14.24 -39.78 9.23
CA ARG A 130 13.82 -40.44 10.47
C ARG A 130 13.52 -41.93 10.22
N THR A 131 14.53 -42.76 10.48
CA THR A 131 14.46 -44.23 10.31
C THR A 131 13.64 -44.97 11.36
N SER A 132 13.30 -44.31 12.49
CA SER A 132 12.58 -44.93 13.61
C SER A 132 11.06 -44.78 13.54
N ALA A 133 10.54 -44.02 12.57
CA ALA A 133 9.10 -43.79 12.40
C ALA A 133 8.47 -44.89 11.53
N THR A 134 7.21 -45.21 11.80
CA THR A 134 6.43 -46.09 10.91
C THR A 134 6.10 -45.36 9.61
N GLU A 135 5.96 -46.11 8.51
CA GLU A 135 5.58 -45.58 7.20
C GLU A 135 4.30 -44.72 7.29
N GLU A 136 3.30 -45.19 8.01
CA GLU A 136 2.04 -44.47 8.21
C GLU A 136 2.21 -43.14 8.99
N ALA A 137 3.15 -43.09 9.94
CA ALA A 137 3.46 -41.85 10.66
C ALA A 137 4.20 -40.84 9.76
N VAL A 138 5.08 -41.32 8.88
CA VAL A 138 5.76 -40.51 7.86
C VAL A 138 4.75 -39.93 6.87
N LEU A 139 3.82 -40.75 6.35
CA LEU A 139 2.77 -40.30 5.43
C LEU A 139 1.89 -39.21 6.05
N ARG A 140 1.39 -39.43 7.27
CA ARG A 140 0.60 -38.42 7.99
C ARG A 140 1.36 -37.12 8.22
N ARG A 141 2.64 -37.21 8.57
CA ARG A 141 3.47 -36.02 8.77
C ARG A 141 3.65 -35.24 7.46
N ARG A 142 3.89 -35.93 6.35
CA ARG A 142 4.00 -35.33 5.01
C ARG A 142 2.70 -34.63 4.60
N GLU A 143 1.53 -35.24 4.81
CA GLU A 143 0.23 -34.59 4.57
C GLU A 143 0.07 -33.29 5.36
N GLU A 144 0.40 -33.32 6.65
CA GLU A 144 0.30 -32.15 7.51
C GLU A 144 1.23 -31.02 7.05
N LEU A 145 2.48 -31.34 6.68
CA LEU A 145 3.42 -30.35 6.16
C LEU A 145 2.90 -29.66 4.90
N ILE A 146 2.31 -30.42 3.97
CA ILE A 146 1.72 -29.87 2.74
C ILE A 146 0.56 -28.94 3.09
N ARG A 147 -0.34 -29.38 3.98
CA ARG A 147 -1.49 -28.58 4.42
C ARG A 147 -1.05 -27.28 5.06
N VAL A 148 -0.08 -27.33 5.96
CA VAL A 148 0.48 -26.16 6.63
C VAL A 148 1.07 -25.19 5.61
N LEU A 149 1.90 -25.65 4.67
CA LEU A 149 2.49 -24.75 3.66
C LEU A 149 1.41 -24.04 2.83
N VAL A 150 0.39 -24.77 2.39
CA VAL A 150 -0.70 -24.21 1.57
C VAL A 150 -1.49 -23.17 2.36
N LEU A 151 -1.86 -23.47 3.60
CA LEU A 151 -2.59 -22.54 4.48
C LEU A 151 -1.75 -21.31 4.79
N ARG A 152 -0.46 -21.47 5.13
CA ARG A 152 0.44 -20.35 5.42
C ARG A 152 0.65 -19.44 4.22
N THR A 153 0.72 -20.02 3.02
CA THR A 153 0.79 -19.24 1.78
C THR A 153 -0.49 -18.43 1.58
N ALA A 154 -1.66 -19.03 1.81
CA ALA A 154 -2.94 -18.34 1.72
C ALA A 154 -3.07 -17.23 2.78
N GLU A 155 -2.73 -17.50 4.03
CA GLU A 155 -2.73 -16.52 5.13
C GLU A 155 -1.85 -15.31 4.83
N LEU A 156 -0.64 -15.52 4.30
CA LEU A 156 0.28 -14.43 3.96
C LEU A 156 -0.26 -13.55 2.82
N VAL A 157 -0.93 -14.15 1.84
CA VAL A 157 -1.58 -13.42 0.73
C VAL A 157 -2.85 -12.69 1.21
N GLU A 158 -3.64 -13.31 2.08
CA GLU A 158 -4.85 -12.73 2.65
C GLU A 158 -4.56 -11.56 3.58
N ALA A 159 -3.54 -11.67 4.43
CA ALA A 159 -3.09 -10.60 5.31
C ALA A 159 -2.75 -9.34 4.51
N GLU A 160 -2.05 -9.49 3.37
CA GLU A 160 -1.76 -8.38 2.48
C GLU A 160 -3.02 -7.77 1.84
N THR A 161 -4.00 -8.62 1.49
CA THR A 161 -5.26 -8.16 0.88
C THR A 161 -6.12 -7.39 1.88
N GLY A 162 -6.18 -7.85 3.14
CA GLY A 162 -6.89 -7.17 4.22
C GLY A 162 -6.28 -5.81 4.56
N GLU A 163 -4.95 -5.73 4.55
CA GLU A 163 -4.22 -4.49 4.78
C GLU A 163 -4.37 -3.51 3.61
N TRP A 164 -4.37 -4.00 2.36
CA TRP A 164 -4.68 -3.15 1.20
C TRP A 164 -6.10 -2.57 1.28
N LEU A 165 -7.07 -3.36 1.73
CA LEU A 165 -8.45 -2.91 1.87
C LEU A 165 -8.60 -1.86 2.98
N SER A 166 -7.86 -1.96 4.09
CA SER A 166 -7.88 -0.96 5.16
C SER A 166 -7.24 0.34 4.71
N GLU A 167 -6.10 0.28 4.02
CA GLU A 167 -5.40 1.43 3.45
C GLU A 167 -6.29 2.14 2.39
N PHE A 168 -6.96 1.36 1.54
CA PHE A 168 -7.90 1.89 0.55
C PHE A 168 -9.09 2.60 1.20
N ARG A 169 -9.70 2.00 2.24
CA ARG A 169 -10.80 2.61 3.00
C ARG A 169 -10.37 3.89 3.71
N SER A 170 -9.18 3.91 4.30
CA SER A 170 -8.61 5.10 4.94
C SER A 170 -8.44 6.24 3.93
N ASN A 171 -7.85 5.95 2.76
CA ASN A 171 -7.68 6.95 1.69
C ASN A 171 -9.02 7.52 1.19
N ILE A 172 -10.06 6.69 1.05
CA ILE A 172 -11.41 7.20 0.69
C ILE A 172 -11.97 8.09 1.81
N GLY A 173 -11.81 7.71 3.07
CA GLY A 173 -12.25 8.51 4.21
C GLY A 173 -11.54 9.88 4.29
N ASP A 174 -10.25 9.93 3.96
CA ASP A 174 -9.47 11.16 3.91
C ASP A 174 -9.83 12.06 2.73
N LEU A 175 -10.12 11.47 1.57
CA LEU A 175 -10.62 12.21 0.40
C LEU A 175 -11.99 12.81 0.67
N ASN A 176 -12.88 12.05 1.33
CA ASN A 176 -14.22 12.54 1.68
C ASN A 176 -14.15 13.68 2.73
N ARG A 177 -13.22 13.60 3.69
CA ARG A 177 -12.94 14.70 4.63
C ARG A 177 -12.35 15.93 3.96
N ARG A 178 -11.44 15.77 3.00
CA ARG A 178 -10.85 16.89 2.23
C ARG A 178 -11.84 17.55 1.27
N ASN A 179 -12.75 16.78 0.66
CA ASN A 179 -13.83 17.32 -0.16
C ASN A 179 -14.97 17.94 0.67
N GLY A 180 -15.07 17.59 1.96
CA GLY A 180 -15.98 18.19 2.93
C GLY A 180 -15.54 19.57 3.45
N TRP A 181 -14.83 20.36 2.64
CA TRP A 181 -14.58 21.77 2.95
C TRP A 181 -15.86 22.57 2.75
N SER A 182 -16.53 22.90 3.84
CA SER A 182 -17.65 23.85 3.86
C SER A 182 -17.08 25.24 4.20
N PRO A 183 -17.06 26.22 3.26
CA PRO A 183 -16.59 27.55 3.57
C PRO A 183 -17.70 28.30 4.33
N ALA A 184 -17.79 28.08 5.65
CA ALA A 184 -18.62 28.90 6.52
C ALA A 184 -17.86 30.20 6.87
N THR A 185 -17.91 31.13 5.93
CA THR A 185 -18.10 32.59 6.11
C THR A 185 -17.38 33.25 7.29
N GLY A 186 -16.20 33.82 7.01
CA GLY A 186 -15.73 34.99 7.76
C GLY A 186 -16.56 36.21 7.35
N HIS A 187 -17.39 36.72 8.25
CA HIS A 187 -18.03 38.02 8.08
C HIS A 187 -17.13 39.08 8.75
N PRO A 188 -16.53 40.02 8.01
CA PRO A 188 -15.86 41.15 8.63
C PRO A 188 -16.92 42.16 9.06
N SER A 189 -17.17 42.30 10.36
CA SER A 189 -17.88 43.46 10.89
C SER A 189 -16.90 44.63 11.00
N VAL A 190 -16.67 45.32 9.88
CA VAL A 190 -16.04 46.65 9.87
C VAL A 190 -17.16 47.68 9.86
N GLY A 191 -17.23 48.47 10.94
CA GLY A 191 -18.23 49.50 11.13
C GLY A 191 -18.00 50.77 10.30
N ALA A 192 -19.10 51.47 10.04
CA ALA A 192 -19.21 52.91 9.83
C ALA A 192 -20.71 53.21 10.11
N GLY A 193 -21.11 53.98 11.12
CA GLY A 193 -20.69 55.35 11.39
C GLY A 193 -21.78 56.28 10.89
N GLN A 194 -22.82 56.53 11.71
CA GLN A 194 -23.68 57.70 11.51
C GLN A 194 -24.21 58.22 12.85
N SER A 195 -23.64 59.35 13.23
CA SER A 195 -24.00 60.24 14.33
C SER A 195 -25.33 60.95 14.08
N ALA A 196 -26.15 61.10 15.12
CA ALA A 196 -26.70 62.38 15.61
C ALA A 196 -27.91 62.13 16.54
N GLY A 197 -27.85 62.68 17.76
CA GLY A 197 -29.04 62.89 18.61
C GLY A 197 -30.00 63.93 17.99
N PRO A 198 -31.19 64.14 18.59
CA PRO A 198 -31.23 64.78 19.90
C PRO A 198 -32.28 64.25 20.89
N ASP A 199 -32.18 64.81 22.09
CA ASP A 199 -33.03 64.73 23.27
C ASP A 199 -34.56 64.64 23.06
N GLY A 200 -35.24 64.00 24.01
CA GLY A 200 -36.48 64.57 24.56
C GLY A 200 -37.66 63.63 24.82
N LYS A 201 -37.99 63.54 26.12
CA LYS A 201 -39.33 63.29 26.74
C LYS A 201 -39.93 61.87 26.78
N GLN A 202 -39.93 61.33 28.00
CA GLN A 202 -41.09 61.16 28.92
C GLN A 202 -42.45 60.66 28.40
N ALA A 203 -43.07 59.87 29.30
CA ALA A 203 -44.49 59.53 29.45
C ALA A 203 -44.96 58.33 28.58
N ASP A 204 -45.86 57.45 29.00
CA ASP A 204 -46.43 57.06 30.30
C ASP A 204 -47.27 55.78 30.02
N ILE A 205 -47.50 55.01 31.06
CA ILE A 205 -48.51 53.95 31.32
C ILE A 205 -49.60 53.72 30.23
N THR A 206 -49.71 52.48 29.72
CA THR A 206 -50.81 51.49 29.93
C THR A 206 -50.67 50.35 28.94
#